data_AF-A0A484YET9-F1
#
_entry.id   AF-A0A484YET9-F1
#
_cell.length_a   1.000
_cell.length_b   1.000
_cell.length_c   1.000
_cell.angle_alpha   90.00
_cell.angle_beta   90.00
_cell.angle_gamma   90.00
#
_symmetry.space_group_name_H-M   'P 1'
#
loop_
_entity.id
_entity.type
_entity.pdbx_description
1 polymer ?
#
loop_
_entity_poly.entity_id
_entity_poly.type
_entity_poly.pdbx_seq_one_letter_code
_entity_poly.pdbx_strand_id
1 'polypeptide(L)'
;MVLILILSAMAYTASHQSAMPTFVTLRGKTGDDMLAFTIGDYANYNISEPGDFSNIDVAGLFCESSLCAVKMTGDGTGNFVRFRVSGIYGDTLHSVFRIWGDTNLTKTTVKNITIEDIYAIPGAAYSTVEIDDRGFGASGYSIEIDEIHIKNVYSTNLTLETVRFAGSFGSVIHNAILDGLPRSAIIAFGVNNTTTAVDNLTVKNGNIIFPDNANAAVVVNRGTITNLNIEDVVCNFVSTNNGQVARLIAGCTVTRSNWVNVYQLRGQRGWNHITSAMTGSTELNLVNYTCDGDGRIAQTTGSTLTIRMSNCRRINDSGAQTAFFASGGSITLSGSIETGYNTIGSNSGGVIKTTPGVHNIPCNVDLLTSVDGASVHNLNATLSCGAGRVLVQTKVWKNLFSGATYTSTI
;
A
#
# COMPACT_ATOMS: atom_id res chain seq x y z
N MET A 1 -17.53 26.87 -24.44
CA MET A 1 -18.25 26.10 -25.47
C MET A 1 -18.11 24.64 -25.07
N VAL A 2 -19.17 24.04 -24.53
CA VAL A 2 -19.16 22.64 -24.07
C VAL A 2 -19.45 21.78 -25.30
N LEU A 3 -18.48 20.97 -25.74
CA LEU A 3 -18.73 19.93 -26.71
C LEU A 3 -19.20 18.69 -25.94
N ILE A 4 -20.52 18.50 -25.86
CA ILE A 4 -21.10 17.25 -25.38
C ILE A 4 -21.00 16.25 -26.54
N LEU A 5 -20.10 15.27 -26.44
CA LEU A 5 -20.06 14.17 -27.38
C LEU A 5 -21.17 13.18 -27.00
N ILE A 6 -22.38 13.38 -27.51
CA ILE A 6 -23.46 12.39 -27.43
C ILE A 6 -23.12 11.28 -28.44
N LEU A 7 -22.45 10.23 -27.99
CA LEU A 7 -22.39 8.97 -28.72
C LEU A 7 -23.77 8.29 -28.62
N SER A 8 -24.69 8.67 -29.51
CA SER A 8 -25.90 7.89 -29.73
C SER A 8 -25.51 6.57 -30.40
N ALA A 9 -25.84 5.46 -29.76
CA ALA A 9 -25.70 4.13 -30.33
C ALA A 9 -26.65 3.99 -31.53
N MET A 10 -26.22 4.43 -32.71
CA MET A 10 -26.79 3.97 -33.96
C MET A 10 -26.21 2.59 -34.26
N ALA A 11 -27.01 1.57 -34.00
CA ALA A 11 -26.77 0.22 -34.47
C ALA A 11 -26.65 0.24 -36.00
N TYR A 12 -25.42 0.19 -36.51
CA TYR A 12 -25.17 -0.04 -37.93
C TYR A 12 -25.10 -1.55 -38.16
N THR A 13 -26.20 -2.12 -38.64
CA THR A 13 -26.21 -3.46 -39.22
C THR A 13 -25.53 -3.40 -40.58
N ALA A 14 -24.25 -3.75 -40.64
CA ALA A 14 -23.60 -4.14 -41.90
C ALA A 14 -22.66 -5.34 -41.71
N SER A 15 -23.04 -6.38 -42.43
CA SER A 15 -22.38 -7.64 -42.76
C SER A 15 -20.85 -7.72 -42.66
N HIS A 16 -20.40 -8.80 -42.02
CA HIS A 16 -19.17 -9.57 -42.32
C HIS A 16 -18.02 -8.79 -42.97
N GLN A 17 -17.22 -8.11 -42.13
CA GLN A 17 -15.77 -8.01 -42.32
C GLN A 17 -15.13 -7.76 -40.96
N SER A 18 -14.12 -8.56 -40.63
CA SER A 18 -13.24 -8.40 -39.49
C SER A 18 -12.45 -7.10 -39.61
N ALA A 19 -13.03 -5.99 -39.16
CA ALA A 19 -12.34 -4.73 -38.93
C ALA A 19 -12.24 -4.53 -37.41
N MET A 20 -11.08 -4.85 -36.84
CA MET A 20 -10.68 -4.26 -35.56
C MET A 20 -10.70 -2.74 -35.76
N PRO A 21 -11.44 -1.96 -34.95
CA PRO A 21 -11.55 -0.53 -35.15
C PRO A 21 -10.18 0.15 -35.04
N THR A 22 -9.91 1.01 -36.01
CA THR A 22 -8.82 1.99 -36.06
C THR A 22 -8.71 2.78 -34.76
N PHE A 23 -7.49 2.88 -34.19
CA PHE A 23 -7.20 3.75 -33.04
C PHE A 23 -7.48 5.21 -33.40
N VAL A 24 -8.54 5.79 -32.82
CA VAL A 24 -8.74 7.24 -32.82
C VAL A 24 -8.01 7.78 -31.58
N THR A 25 -6.82 8.32 -31.76
CA THR A 25 -6.14 9.10 -30.71
C THR A 25 -6.93 10.40 -30.50
N LEU A 26 -7.60 10.53 -29.35
CA LEU A 26 -8.24 11.79 -28.95
C LEU A 26 -7.18 12.70 -28.32
N ARG A 27 -6.89 13.82 -28.98
CA ARG A 27 -5.90 14.81 -28.55
C ARG A 27 -6.55 16.17 -28.37
N GLY A 28 -6.20 16.87 -27.30
CA GLY A 28 -6.44 18.30 -27.19
C GLY A 28 -6.62 18.79 -25.76
N LYS A 29 -7.15 20.01 -25.66
CA LYS A 29 -7.44 20.72 -24.42
C LYS A 29 -8.95 20.82 -24.19
N THR A 30 -9.39 20.47 -22.99
CA THR A 30 -10.79 20.65 -22.56
C THR A 30 -10.86 21.66 -21.41
N GLY A 31 -12.01 22.34 -21.28
CA GLY A 31 -12.27 23.26 -20.16
C GLY A 31 -12.59 22.55 -18.84
N ASP A 32 -12.89 21.25 -18.93
CA ASP A 32 -13.19 20.35 -17.81
C ASP A 32 -12.50 19.00 -18.07
N ASP A 33 -13.09 17.89 -17.67
CA ASP A 33 -12.62 16.53 -17.99
C ASP A 33 -12.57 16.28 -19.52
N MET A 34 -11.58 15.50 -19.99
CA MET A 34 -11.50 15.07 -21.39
C MET A 34 -12.57 14.03 -21.72
N LEU A 35 -12.78 13.06 -20.82
CA LEU A 35 -13.92 12.16 -20.83
C LEU A 35 -14.50 12.05 -19.42
N ALA A 36 -15.82 12.13 -19.32
CA ALA A 36 -16.54 11.91 -18.07
C ALA A 36 -17.64 10.87 -18.30
N PHE A 37 -17.68 9.85 -17.44
CA PHE A 37 -18.76 8.88 -17.39
C PHE A 37 -19.59 9.13 -16.13
N THR A 38 -20.86 9.46 -16.35
CA THR A 38 -21.77 9.90 -15.30
C THR A 38 -23.05 9.06 -15.33
N ILE A 39 -23.37 8.40 -14.21
CA ILE A 39 -24.65 7.69 -14.04
C ILE A 39 -25.57 8.57 -13.20
N GLY A 40 -26.74 8.94 -13.73
CA GLY A 40 -27.78 9.65 -12.97
C GLY A 40 -27.58 11.16 -12.76
N ASP A 41 -26.75 11.82 -13.57
CA ASP A 41 -26.38 13.24 -13.42
C ASP A 41 -27.57 14.22 -13.54
N TYR A 42 -28.57 13.90 -14.38
CA TYR A 42 -29.80 14.70 -14.47
C TYR A 42 -31.03 13.86 -14.75
N ALA A 43 -32.08 14.06 -13.94
CA ALA A 43 -33.41 13.50 -14.15
C ALA A 43 -34.00 13.81 -15.55
N ASN A 44 -33.59 14.93 -16.17
CA ASN A 44 -34.06 15.36 -17.50
C ASN A 44 -33.30 14.69 -18.67
N TYR A 45 -32.13 14.08 -18.43
CA TYR A 45 -31.34 13.36 -19.44
C TYR A 45 -31.52 11.84 -19.38
N ASN A 46 -32.39 11.33 -18.49
CA ASN A 46 -32.90 9.96 -18.52
C ASN A 46 -33.86 9.76 -19.71
N ILE A 47 -33.36 9.98 -20.92
CA ILE A 47 -34.04 9.67 -22.17
C ILE A 47 -34.03 8.14 -22.38
N SER A 48 -33.08 7.45 -21.76
CA SER A 48 -33.05 6.00 -21.57
C SER A 48 -33.21 5.65 -20.08
N GLU A 49 -33.79 4.48 -19.79
CA GLU A 49 -33.81 3.88 -18.45
C GLU A 49 -32.40 3.91 -17.82
N PRO A 50 -32.27 4.14 -16.50
CA PRO A 50 -31.00 4.01 -15.81
C PRO A 50 -30.35 2.66 -16.12
N GLY A 51 -29.09 2.69 -16.56
CA GLY A 51 -28.41 1.53 -17.08
C GLY A 51 -26.94 1.52 -16.71
N ASP A 52 -26.38 0.30 -16.65
CA ASP A 52 -24.96 0.10 -16.44
C ASP A 52 -24.15 0.60 -17.64
N PHE A 53 -22.99 1.21 -17.38
CA PHE A 53 -21.96 1.26 -18.41
C PHE A 53 -21.22 -0.09 -18.42
N SER A 54 -21.26 -0.80 -19.56
CA SER A 54 -20.67 -2.13 -19.68
C SER A 54 -19.76 -2.26 -20.90
N ASN A 55 -18.60 -2.90 -20.74
CA ASN A 55 -17.66 -3.22 -21.82
C ASN A 55 -17.09 -1.97 -22.52
N ILE A 56 -16.60 -1.00 -21.74
CA ILE A 56 -16.04 0.24 -22.27
C ILE A 56 -14.52 0.16 -22.26
N ASP A 57 -13.88 0.39 -23.42
CA ASP A 57 -12.44 0.57 -23.56
C ASP A 57 -12.15 2.01 -23.99
N VAL A 58 -11.36 2.72 -23.20
CA VAL A 58 -10.86 4.07 -23.47
C VAL A 58 -9.36 3.98 -23.66
N ALA A 59 -8.88 4.28 -24.87
CA ALA A 59 -7.45 4.17 -25.17
C ALA A 59 -6.91 5.36 -25.97
N GLY A 60 -5.64 5.70 -25.72
CA GLY A 60 -4.89 6.63 -26.57
C GLY A 60 -5.33 8.10 -26.41
N LEU A 61 -5.56 8.54 -25.18
CA LEU A 61 -5.86 9.94 -24.88
C LEU A 61 -4.56 10.75 -24.79
N PHE A 62 -4.51 11.91 -25.44
CA PHE A 62 -3.42 12.88 -25.29
C PHE A 62 -3.97 14.20 -24.75
N CYS A 63 -3.78 14.43 -23.45
CA CYS A 63 -4.29 15.60 -22.75
C CYS A 63 -3.33 16.78 -22.89
N GLU A 64 -3.86 17.94 -23.28
CA GLU A 64 -3.15 19.23 -23.29
C GLU A 64 -3.76 20.14 -22.23
N SER A 65 -3.49 19.85 -20.96
CA SER A 65 -4.02 20.56 -19.79
C SER A 65 -5.55 20.52 -19.63
N SER A 66 -6.15 19.34 -19.84
CA SER A 66 -7.53 19.03 -19.40
C SER A 66 -7.62 18.99 -17.87
N LEU A 67 -8.79 19.21 -17.27
CA LEU A 67 -8.92 19.09 -15.79
C LEU A 67 -8.59 17.67 -15.32
N CYS A 68 -9.21 16.66 -15.95
CA CYS A 68 -8.92 15.24 -15.77
C CYS A 68 -8.89 14.58 -17.16
N ALA A 69 -8.18 13.47 -17.32
CA ALA A 69 -8.27 12.70 -18.57
C ALA A 69 -9.56 11.88 -18.59
N VAL A 70 -9.84 11.14 -17.50
CA VAL A 70 -11.06 10.35 -17.36
C VAL A 70 -11.63 10.49 -15.95
N LYS A 71 -12.91 10.84 -15.85
CA LYS A 71 -13.67 10.87 -14.59
C LYS A 71 -14.81 9.86 -14.62
N MET A 72 -15.05 9.19 -13.50
CA MET A 72 -16.22 8.35 -13.23
C MET A 72 -16.95 8.85 -11.99
N THR A 73 -18.28 8.93 -12.07
CA THR A 73 -19.13 9.34 -10.95
C THR A 73 -20.58 8.86 -11.18
N GLY A 74 -21.32 8.59 -10.10
CA GLY A 74 -22.68 8.04 -10.19
C GLY A 74 -23.57 8.35 -8.98
N ASP A 75 -24.87 8.13 -9.13
CA ASP A 75 -25.89 8.31 -8.10
C ASP A 75 -26.40 7.00 -7.45
N GLY A 76 -25.88 5.85 -7.91
CA GLY A 76 -26.23 4.51 -7.44
C GLY A 76 -27.35 3.82 -8.21
N THR A 77 -27.87 4.43 -9.29
CA THR A 77 -28.91 3.82 -10.14
C THR A 77 -28.38 2.80 -11.15
N GLY A 78 -27.05 2.70 -11.30
CA GLY A 78 -26.39 1.76 -12.19
C GLY A 78 -24.93 1.54 -11.79
N ASN A 79 -24.23 0.70 -12.55
CA ASN A 79 -22.86 0.27 -12.27
C ASN A 79 -21.90 0.52 -13.44
N PHE A 80 -20.61 0.65 -13.12
CA PHE A 80 -19.52 0.59 -14.09
C PHE A 80 -18.96 -0.84 -14.16
N VAL A 81 -19.13 -1.52 -15.28
CA VAL A 81 -18.84 -2.95 -15.43
C VAL A 81 -17.86 -3.20 -16.58
N ARG A 82 -16.74 -3.89 -16.30
CA ARG A 82 -15.71 -4.23 -17.30
C ARG A 82 -15.23 -2.99 -18.07
N PHE A 83 -14.66 -2.04 -17.33
CA PHE A 83 -14.00 -0.87 -17.90
C PHE A 83 -12.50 -1.10 -18.07
N ARG A 84 -11.96 -0.58 -19.16
CA ARG A 84 -10.52 -0.47 -19.39
C ARG A 84 -10.18 0.94 -19.83
N VAL A 85 -9.15 1.51 -19.23
CA VAL A 85 -8.61 2.81 -19.57
C VAL A 85 -7.10 2.65 -19.73
N SER A 86 -6.58 2.87 -20.93
CA SER A 86 -5.19 2.58 -21.28
C SER A 86 -4.53 3.69 -22.09
N GLY A 87 -3.22 3.91 -21.89
CA GLY A 87 -2.43 4.77 -22.77
C GLY A 87 -2.88 6.23 -22.70
N ILE A 88 -2.76 6.84 -21.52
CA ILE A 88 -3.02 8.27 -21.31
C ILE A 88 -1.69 9.04 -21.32
N TYR A 89 -1.59 10.06 -22.16
CA TYR A 89 -0.38 10.86 -22.39
C TYR A 89 -0.63 12.36 -22.18
N GLY A 90 0.46 13.13 -22.11
CA GLY A 90 0.41 14.59 -21.98
C GLY A 90 0.35 15.05 -20.52
N ASP A 91 -0.49 16.03 -20.23
CA ASP A 91 -0.64 16.62 -18.89
C ASP A 91 -2.10 16.96 -18.57
N THR A 92 -2.42 16.92 -17.27
CA THR A 92 -3.71 17.34 -16.73
C THR A 92 -3.48 18.44 -15.67
N LEU A 93 -4.49 19.31 -15.49
CA LEU A 93 -4.46 20.33 -14.44
C LEU A 93 -4.77 19.76 -13.06
N HIS A 94 -5.50 18.65 -13.01
CA HIS A 94 -5.72 17.87 -11.80
C HIS A 94 -5.22 16.44 -11.94
N SER A 95 -5.86 15.46 -11.28
CA SER A 95 -5.53 14.03 -11.40
C SER A 95 -5.74 13.53 -12.83
N VAL A 96 -4.99 12.51 -13.24
CA VAL A 96 -5.13 11.92 -14.58
C VAL A 96 -6.40 11.09 -14.67
N PHE A 97 -6.67 10.29 -13.64
CA PHE A 97 -7.88 9.46 -13.55
C PHE A 97 -8.61 9.71 -12.23
N ARG A 98 -9.95 9.74 -12.29
CA ARG A 98 -10.81 10.00 -11.12
C ARG A 98 -11.99 9.05 -11.01
N ILE A 99 -12.24 8.60 -9.78
CA ILE A 99 -13.55 8.08 -9.33
C ILE A 99 -13.99 8.97 -8.18
N TRP A 100 -15.04 9.75 -8.37
CA TRP A 100 -15.38 10.85 -7.48
C TRP A 100 -16.84 10.85 -7.04
N GLY A 101 -17.06 11.21 -5.78
CA GLY A 101 -18.37 11.64 -5.27
C GLY A 101 -18.68 13.08 -5.65
N ASP A 102 -19.96 13.35 -5.91
CA ASP A 102 -20.48 14.70 -6.17
C ASP A 102 -21.83 14.92 -5.47
N THR A 103 -22.30 16.17 -5.45
CA THR A 103 -23.49 16.62 -4.70
C THR A 103 -24.75 15.83 -5.06
N ASN A 104 -24.95 15.56 -6.36
CA ASN A 104 -26.07 14.77 -6.87
C ASN A 104 -25.66 13.32 -7.20
N LEU A 105 -24.36 13.04 -7.22
CA LEU A 105 -23.76 11.77 -7.60
C LEU A 105 -23.11 11.16 -6.36
N THR A 106 -23.98 10.73 -5.45
CA THR A 106 -23.60 10.35 -4.08
C THR A 106 -23.17 8.90 -3.95
N LYS A 107 -23.31 8.08 -5.00
CA LYS A 107 -22.97 6.65 -4.97
C LYS A 107 -22.41 6.13 -6.30
N THR A 108 -21.15 5.73 -6.30
CA THR A 108 -20.46 5.15 -7.46
C THR A 108 -20.11 3.68 -7.19
N THR A 109 -20.72 2.76 -7.95
CA THR A 109 -20.42 1.33 -7.89
C THR A 109 -19.62 0.89 -9.12
N VAL A 110 -18.44 0.32 -8.91
CA VAL A 110 -17.56 -0.19 -9.97
C VAL A 110 -17.33 -1.67 -9.76
N LYS A 111 -17.69 -2.49 -10.75
CA LYS A 111 -17.53 -3.95 -10.70
C LYS A 111 -16.12 -4.38 -11.08
N ASN A 112 -15.62 -3.93 -12.23
CA ASN A 112 -14.23 -4.21 -12.62
C ASN A 112 -13.71 -3.06 -13.46
N ILE A 113 -12.56 -2.53 -13.08
CA ILE A 113 -11.85 -1.52 -13.85
C ILE A 113 -10.36 -1.83 -13.95
N THR A 114 -9.81 -1.68 -15.15
CA THR A 114 -8.36 -1.66 -15.36
C THR A 114 -7.94 -0.28 -15.84
N ILE A 115 -6.95 0.31 -15.18
CA ILE A 115 -6.32 1.58 -15.55
C ILE A 115 -4.85 1.28 -15.81
N GLU A 116 -4.37 1.44 -17.03
CA GLU A 116 -3.02 1.01 -17.39
C GLU A 116 -2.27 1.95 -18.32
N ASP A 117 -0.94 1.84 -18.32
CA ASP A 117 -0.04 2.58 -19.21
C ASP A 117 -0.27 4.09 -19.12
N ILE A 118 -0.19 4.63 -17.91
CA ILE A 118 -0.37 6.06 -17.63
C ILE A 118 0.98 6.78 -17.75
N TYR A 119 1.14 7.57 -18.81
CA TYR A 119 2.30 8.44 -19.04
C TYR A 119 2.02 9.90 -18.69
N ALA A 120 0.74 10.29 -18.65
CA ALA A 120 0.35 11.67 -18.39
C ALA A 120 0.78 12.15 -17.00
N ILE A 121 1.16 13.42 -16.92
CA ILE A 121 1.60 14.06 -15.68
C ILE A 121 0.39 14.75 -15.02
N PRO A 122 0.04 14.40 -13.76
CA PRO A 122 -1.03 15.10 -13.05
C PRO A 122 -0.61 16.53 -12.70
N GLY A 123 -1.59 17.37 -12.40
CA GLY A 123 -1.33 18.69 -11.83
C GLY A 123 -0.55 18.57 -10.52
N ALA A 124 0.32 19.55 -10.24
CA ALA A 124 1.30 19.47 -9.15
C ALA A 124 0.71 19.24 -7.74
N ALA A 125 -0.56 19.61 -7.54
CA ALA A 125 -1.31 19.46 -6.29
C ALA A 125 -2.29 18.26 -6.30
N TYR A 126 -2.16 17.34 -7.25
CA TYR A 126 -3.04 16.18 -7.40
C TYR A 126 -2.28 14.85 -7.55
N SER A 127 -2.94 13.76 -7.19
CA SER A 127 -2.46 12.39 -7.38
C SER A 127 -2.60 11.95 -8.84
N THR A 128 -1.88 10.90 -9.26
CA THR A 128 -2.05 10.38 -10.63
C THR A 128 -3.44 9.76 -10.81
N VAL A 129 -3.81 8.88 -9.87
CA VAL A 129 -5.13 8.25 -9.78
C VAL A 129 -5.76 8.67 -8.45
N GLU A 130 -6.97 9.21 -8.51
CA GLU A 130 -7.69 9.69 -7.33
C GLU A 130 -9.06 9.04 -7.21
N ILE A 131 -9.30 8.42 -6.07
CA ILE A 131 -10.57 7.80 -5.69
C ILE A 131 -10.99 8.49 -4.40
N ASP A 132 -12.01 9.34 -4.47
CA ASP A 132 -12.42 10.18 -3.34
C ASP A 132 -13.93 10.44 -3.34
N ASP A 133 -14.63 9.98 -2.30
CA ASP A 133 -16.06 10.30 -2.13
C ASP A 133 -16.31 11.78 -1.80
N ARG A 134 -15.25 12.52 -1.44
CA ARG A 134 -15.28 13.96 -1.09
C ARG A 134 -16.28 14.31 0.01
N GLY A 135 -16.71 13.35 0.81
CA GLY A 135 -17.73 13.49 1.85
C GLY A 135 -19.17 13.43 1.34
N PHE A 136 -19.40 13.11 0.07
CA PHE A 136 -20.74 12.86 -0.46
C PHE A 136 -21.16 11.42 -0.20
N GLY A 137 -22.43 11.20 0.10
CA GLY A 137 -22.98 9.87 0.36
C GLY A 137 -24.36 9.96 1.01
N ALA A 138 -25.13 8.87 0.92
CA ALA A 138 -26.48 8.78 1.49
C ALA A 138 -26.65 7.56 2.40
N SER A 139 -26.31 6.36 1.91
CA SER A 139 -26.33 5.12 2.69
C SER A 139 -25.34 4.09 2.15
N GLY A 140 -24.82 3.23 3.03
CA GLY A 140 -23.79 2.26 2.68
C GLY A 140 -22.45 2.93 2.35
N TYR A 141 -21.73 2.39 1.36
CA TYR A 141 -20.53 3.02 0.83
C TYR A 141 -20.90 4.01 -0.29
N SER A 142 -20.26 5.19 -0.29
CA SER A 142 -20.39 6.15 -1.38
C SER A 142 -19.62 5.68 -2.61
N ILE A 143 -18.40 5.18 -2.44
CA ILE A 143 -17.67 4.52 -3.52
C ILE A 143 -17.47 3.06 -3.12
N GLU A 144 -17.94 2.15 -3.96
CA GLU A 144 -17.80 0.70 -3.80
C GLU A 144 -17.18 0.11 -5.06
N ILE A 145 -16.00 -0.48 -4.93
CA ILE A 145 -15.24 -1.04 -6.04
C ILE A 145 -14.97 -2.51 -5.74
N ASP A 146 -15.53 -3.42 -6.54
CA ASP A 146 -15.29 -4.86 -6.37
C ASP A 146 -13.85 -5.20 -6.79
N GLU A 147 -13.40 -4.71 -7.95
CA GLU A 147 -12.03 -4.93 -8.43
C GLU A 147 -11.47 -3.75 -9.22
N ILE A 148 -10.25 -3.32 -8.86
CA ILE A 148 -9.47 -2.31 -9.58
C ILE A 148 -8.04 -2.77 -9.80
N HIS A 149 -7.62 -2.76 -11.06
CA HIS A 149 -6.25 -3.04 -11.48
C HIS A 149 -5.61 -1.78 -12.04
N ILE A 150 -4.55 -1.30 -11.41
CA ILE A 150 -3.75 -0.17 -11.87
C ILE A 150 -2.40 -0.72 -12.32
N LYS A 151 -2.05 -0.56 -13.59
CA LYS A 151 -0.84 -1.15 -14.16
C LYS A 151 0.06 -0.13 -14.83
N ASN A 152 1.37 -0.30 -14.73
CA ASN A 152 2.35 0.47 -15.50
C ASN A 152 2.11 1.99 -15.42
N VAL A 153 2.13 2.54 -14.20
CA VAL A 153 2.04 3.99 -14.02
C VAL A 153 3.44 4.56 -14.16
N TYR A 154 3.73 5.21 -15.29
CA TYR A 154 5.04 5.82 -15.57
C TYR A 154 5.14 7.25 -15.06
N SER A 155 4.00 7.89 -14.85
CA SER A 155 3.91 9.25 -14.32
C SER A 155 4.65 9.38 -12.98
N THR A 156 5.54 10.36 -12.89
CA THR A 156 6.28 10.65 -11.65
C THR A 156 5.52 11.67 -10.83
N ASN A 157 5.22 11.32 -9.57
CA ASN A 157 4.63 12.22 -8.60
C ASN A 157 5.41 12.20 -7.28
N LEU A 158 6.10 13.30 -6.99
CA LEU A 158 6.95 13.44 -5.80
C LEU A 158 6.31 14.34 -4.73
N THR A 159 5.12 14.88 -4.97
CA THR A 159 4.39 15.75 -4.05
C THR A 159 3.22 15.02 -3.40
N LEU A 160 2.57 14.10 -4.13
CA LEU A 160 1.40 13.34 -3.68
C LEU A 160 1.47 11.86 -4.08
N GLU A 161 0.51 11.08 -3.58
CA GLU A 161 0.43 9.65 -3.88
C GLU A 161 0.18 9.39 -5.36
N THR A 162 0.77 8.31 -5.89
CA THR A 162 0.46 7.82 -7.23
C THR A 162 -1.01 7.39 -7.30
N VAL A 163 -1.44 6.57 -6.34
CA VAL A 163 -2.84 6.24 -6.13
C VAL A 163 -3.28 6.76 -4.77
N ARG A 164 -4.27 7.64 -4.78
CA ARG A 164 -4.92 8.17 -3.58
C ARG A 164 -6.31 7.60 -3.47
N PHE A 165 -6.55 6.83 -2.41
CA PHE A 165 -7.86 6.39 -2.00
C PHE A 165 -8.25 7.10 -0.71
N ALA A 166 -9.26 7.96 -0.78
CA ALA A 166 -9.79 8.73 0.32
C ALA A 166 -11.33 8.67 0.31
N GLY A 167 -11.92 9.08 1.43
CA GLY A 167 -13.36 9.15 1.53
C GLY A 167 -13.76 9.55 2.93
N SER A 168 -14.46 10.66 3.07
CA SER A 168 -14.92 11.19 4.37
C SER A 168 -16.30 10.67 4.76
N PHE A 169 -17.10 10.21 3.80
CA PHE A 169 -18.38 9.54 4.09
C PHE A 169 -18.16 8.06 4.40
N GLY A 170 -17.44 7.37 3.53
CA GLY A 170 -17.19 5.94 3.62
C GLY A 170 -17.07 5.32 2.25
N SER A 171 -15.94 4.68 1.98
CA SER A 171 -15.66 4.05 0.69
C SER A 171 -14.91 2.74 0.86
N VAL A 172 -15.15 1.78 -0.03
CA VAL A 172 -14.52 0.46 0.00
C VAL A 172 -13.96 0.05 -1.35
N ILE A 173 -12.81 -0.63 -1.32
CA ILE A 173 -12.28 -1.39 -2.43
C ILE A 173 -12.08 -2.84 -1.98
N HIS A 174 -12.78 -3.80 -2.58
CA HIS A 174 -12.66 -5.20 -2.19
C HIS A 174 -11.36 -5.84 -2.70
N ASN A 175 -10.94 -5.52 -3.92
CA ASN A 175 -9.66 -5.96 -4.47
C ASN A 175 -8.97 -4.84 -5.26
N ALA A 176 -7.80 -4.41 -4.77
CA ALA A 176 -6.94 -3.43 -5.40
C ALA A 176 -5.59 -4.05 -5.75
N ILE A 177 -5.19 -3.94 -7.02
CA ILE A 177 -3.86 -4.35 -7.48
C ILE A 177 -3.17 -3.16 -8.13
N LEU A 178 -2.01 -2.76 -7.61
CA LEU A 178 -1.08 -1.85 -8.25
C LEU A 178 0.14 -2.64 -8.71
N ASP A 179 0.30 -2.79 -10.03
CA ASP A 179 1.30 -3.63 -10.69
C ASP A 179 2.16 -2.78 -11.63
N GLY A 180 3.48 -2.95 -11.67
CA GLY A 180 4.34 -2.09 -12.50
C GLY A 180 4.42 -0.67 -11.94
N LEU A 181 5.10 -0.55 -10.79
CA LEU A 181 5.17 0.70 -10.01
C LEU A 181 5.97 1.80 -10.73
N PRO A 182 5.66 3.10 -10.51
CA PRO A 182 6.44 4.19 -11.09
C PRO A 182 7.90 4.14 -10.67
N ARG A 183 8.80 4.55 -11.57
CA ARG A 183 10.24 4.59 -11.28
C ARG A 183 10.56 5.54 -10.12
N SER A 184 9.73 6.56 -9.91
CA SER A 184 9.88 7.51 -8.82
C SER A 184 8.51 7.97 -8.30
N ALA A 185 8.34 7.93 -6.98
CA ALA A 185 7.13 8.38 -6.30
C ALA A 185 7.47 8.84 -4.89
N ILE A 186 6.68 9.74 -4.31
CA ILE A 186 6.66 9.91 -2.86
C ILE A 186 5.90 8.75 -2.23
N ILE A 187 4.71 8.43 -2.72
CA ILE A 187 3.89 7.31 -2.23
C ILE A 187 3.34 6.51 -3.41
N ALA A 188 3.41 5.18 -3.38
CA ALA A 188 2.79 4.37 -4.42
C ALA A 188 1.26 4.23 -4.21
N PHE A 189 0.82 3.81 -3.02
CA PHE A 189 -0.60 3.70 -2.71
C PHE A 189 -0.94 4.28 -1.33
N GLY A 190 -1.92 5.18 -1.26
CA GLY A 190 -2.37 5.80 -0.02
C GLY A 190 -3.83 5.53 0.30
N VAL A 191 -4.10 4.90 1.45
CA VAL A 191 -5.42 4.83 2.10
C VAL A 191 -5.50 5.95 3.12
N ASN A 192 -6.33 6.96 2.85
CA ASN A 192 -6.16 8.30 3.40
C ASN A 192 -7.19 8.73 4.45
N ASN A 193 -8.14 7.87 4.83
CA ASN A 193 -9.12 8.18 5.88
C ASN A 193 -9.49 6.95 6.72
N THR A 194 -9.88 7.15 7.98
CA THR A 194 -10.37 6.08 8.88
C THR A 194 -11.64 5.40 8.36
N THR A 195 -12.43 6.12 7.55
CA THR A 195 -13.67 5.65 6.90
C THR A 195 -13.44 4.93 5.57
N THR A 196 -12.17 4.81 5.13
CA THR A 196 -11.82 4.06 3.91
C THR A 196 -11.32 2.65 4.24
N ALA A 197 -11.78 1.67 3.48
CA ALA A 197 -11.42 0.26 3.67
C ALA A 197 -10.95 -0.38 2.36
N VAL A 198 -9.88 -1.18 2.43
CA VAL A 198 -9.45 -2.05 1.34
C VAL A 198 -9.36 -3.48 1.85
N ASP A 199 -10.13 -4.41 1.29
CA ASP A 199 -10.08 -5.79 1.78
C ASP A 199 -8.79 -6.48 1.34
N ASN A 200 -8.41 -6.36 0.07
CA ASN A 200 -7.17 -6.92 -0.45
C ASN A 200 -6.42 -5.86 -1.24
N LEU A 201 -5.28 -5.41 -0.72
CA LEU A 201 -4.37 -4.50 -1.42
C LEU A 201 -3.10 -5.28 -1.80
N THR A 202 -2.80 -5.34 -3.09
CA THR A 202 -1.54 -5.90 -3.60
C THR A 202 -0.76 -4.82 -4.34
N VAL A 203 0.47 -4.55 -3.91
CA VAL A 203 1.40 -3.64 -4.58
C VAL A 203 2.62 -4.44 -5.03
N LYS A 204 2.84 -4.56 -6.34
CA LYS A 204 3.82 -5.52 -6.86
C LYS A 204 4.59 -5.07 -8.09
N ASN A 205 5.68 -5.78 -8.38
CA ASN A 205 6.53 -5.63 -9.56
C ASN A 205 7.02 -4.18 -9.73
N GLY A 206 7.95 -3.75 -8.88
CA GLY A 206 8.40 -2.36 -8.91
C GLY A 206 9.84 -2.15 -8.47
N ASN A 207 10.48 -1.16 -9.07
CA ASN A 207 11.77 -0.65 -8.63
C ASN A 207 11.64 0.86 -8.48
N ILE A 208 11.29 1.32 -7.27
CA ILE A 208 10.92 2.71 -7.00
C ILE A 208 12.08 3.45 -6.35
N ILE A 209 12.32 4.69 -6.76
CA ILE A 209 13.17 5.66 -6.06
C ILE A 209 12.28 6.59 -5.25
N PHE A 210 12.53 6.66 -3.95
CA PHE A 210 11.81 7.50 -3.01
C PHE A 210 12.66 8.72 -2.61
N PRO A 211 12.10 9.94 -2.62
CA PRO A 211 12.80 11.14 -2.18
C PRO A 211 13.03 11.14 -0.66
N ASP A 212 13.91 12.01 -0.17
CA ASP A 212 14.13 12.22 1.26
C ASP A 212 12.92 12.95 1.88
N ASN A 213 11.88 12.20 2.23
CA ASN A 213 10.64 12.75 2.77
C ASN A 213 10.02 11.80 3.79
N ALA A 214 9.55 12.35 4.92
CA ALA A 214 8.95 11.58 6.01
C ALA A 214 7.68 10.80 5.60
N ASN A 215 7.01 11.24 4.53
CA ASN A 215 5.85 10.57 3.96
C ASN A 215 6.23 9.51 2.90
N ALA A 216 7.50 9.40 2.50
CA ALA A 216 7.87 8.54 1.39
C ALA A 216 7.62 7.07 1.71
N ALA A 217 6.75 6.39 0.96
CA ALA A 217 6.43 5.00 1.23
C ALA A 217 5.86 4.20 0.05
N VAL A 218 5.96 2.86 0.09
CA VAL A 218 5.20 2.02 -0.85
C VAL A 218 3.71 2.14 -0.53
N VAL A 219 3.35 1.92 0.74
CA VAL A 219 1.97 2.06 1.22
C VAL A 219 1.90 3.02 2.39
N VAL A 220 0.93 3.94 2.33
CA VAL A 220 0.48 4.72 3.48
C VAL A 220 -0.93 4.29 3.85
N ASN A 221 -1.18 4.04 5.14
CA ASN A 221 -2.50 3.68 5.64
C ASN A 221 -2.93 4.55 6.84
N ARG A 222 -4.11 5.14 6.72
CA ARG A 222 -4.90 5.81 7.78
C ARG A 222 -6.25 5.13 8.04
N GLY A 223 -6.62 4.18 7.21
CA GLY A 223 -7.90 3.46 7.24
C GLY A 223 -7.76 2.01 7.65
N THR A 224 -8.55 1.16 7.00
CA THR A 224 -8.53 -0.29 7.20
C THR A 224 -7.99 -0.99 5.97
N ILE A 225 -7.02 -1.88 6.16
CA ILE A 225 -6.58 -2.84 5.13
C ILE A 225 -6.70 -4.25 5.71
N THR A 226 -7.53 -5.12 5.13
CA THR A 226 -7.66 -6.48 5.68
C THR A 226 -6.42 -7.32 5.34
N ASN A 227 -6.02 -7.37 4.07
CA ASN A 227 -4.80 -8.03 3.60
C ASN A 227 -3.93 -7.06 2.80
N LEU A 228 -2.70 -6.83 3.24
CA LEU A 228 -1.69 -6.02 2.55
C LEU A 228 -0.57 -6.92 1.98
N ASN A 229 -0.51 -7.06 0.66
CA ASN A 229 0.55 -7.80 -0.02
C ASN A 229 1.53 -6.84 -0.71
N ILE A 230 2.83 -7.03 -0.49
CA ILE A 230 3.90 -6.31 -1.19
C ILE A 230 4.83 -7.36 -1.81
N GLU A 231 4.90 -7.41 -3.14
CA GLU A 231 5.52 -8.53 -3.86
C GLU A 231 6.49 -8.04 -4.94
N ASP A 232 7.72 -8.55 -4.94
CA ASP A 232 8.72 -8.21 -5.98
C ASP A 232 8.96 -6.69 -6.10
N VAL A 233 9.18 -6.04 -4.95
CA VAL A 233 9.38 -4.59 -4.84
C VAL A 233 10.78 -4.24 -4.32
N VAL A 234 11.51 -3.43 -5.10
CA VAL A 234 12.76 -2.79 -4.72
C VAL A 234 12.48 -1.34 -4.32
N CYS A 235 12.68 -1.03 -3.04
CA CYS A 235 12.49 0.29 -2.45
C CYS A 235 13.84 0.99 -2.32
N ASN A 236 14.13 1.98 -3.16
CA ASN A 236 15.37 2.76 -3.09
C ASN A 236 15.12 4.10 -2.41
N PHE A 237 15.32 4.14 -1.09
CA PHE A 237 15.25 5.41 -0.38
C PHE A 237 16.58 6.15 -0.55
N VAL A 238 16.52 7.42 -0.96
CA VAL A 238 17.76 8.21 -1.15
C VAL A 238 18.48 8.52 0.17
N SER A 239 17.78 8.39 1.31
CA SER A 239 18.21 8.75 2.65
C SER A 239 17.95 7.61 3.65
N THR A 240 18.65 7.62 4.78
CA THR A 240 18.39 6.74 5.95
C THR A 240 17.54 7.43 7.02
N ASN A 241 17.34 8.75 6.91
CA ASN A 241 16.60 9.53 7.91
C ASN A 241 15.08 9.40 7.72
N ASN A 242 14.64 9.20 6.48
CA ASN A 242 13.25 9.14 6.08
C ASN A 242 12.98 7.92 5.19
N GLY A 243 11.70 7.71 4.86
CA GLY A 243 11.27 6.63 3.98
C GLY A 243 10.83 5.38 4.73
N GLN A 244 9.71 4.80 4.32
CA GLN A 244 9.20 3.54 4.86
C GLN A 244 8.65 2.59 3.81
N VAL A 245 8.69 1.27 4.00
CA VAL A 245 7.98 0.35 3.09
C VAL A 245 6.47 0.49 3.30
N ALA A 246 6.02 0.31 4.54
CA ALA A 246 4.64 0.57 4.96
C ALA A 246 4.61 1.57 6.11
N ARG A 247 3.90 2.67 5.89
CA ARG A 247 3.69 3.74 6.86
C ARG A 247 2.25 3.74 7.34
N LEU A 248 2.08 3.40 8.61
CA LEU A 248 0.79 3.23 9.27
C LEU A 248 0.59 4.38 10.25
N ILE A 249 -0.54 5.07 10.15
CA ILE A 249 -0.73 6.36 10.82
C ILE A 249 -2.01 6.31 11.63
N ALA A 250 -1.93 6.81 12.86
CA ALA A 250 -3.06 6.87 13.78
C ALA A 250 -3.64 5.48 14.08
N GLY A 251 -4.92 5.41 14.44
CA GLY A 251 -5.63 4.18 14.82
C GLY A 251 -5.99 3.28 13.64
N CYS A 252 -5.20 3.28 12.57
CA CYS A 252 -5.43 2.46 11.39
C CYS A 252 -5.41 0.96 11.72
N THR A 253 -5.97 0.16 10.82
CA THR A 253 -6.03 -1.30 10.95
C THR A 253 -5.31 -1.95 9.78
N VAL A 254 -4.48 -2.95 10.08
CA VAL A 254 -3.99 -3.93 9.11
C VAL A 254 -4.11 -5.31 9.75
N THR A 255 -4.95 -6.20 9.23
CA THR A 255 -5.15 -7.53 9.86
C THR A 255 -3.99 -8.46 9.55
N ARG A 256 -3.62 -8.56 8.26
CA ARG A 256 -2.49 -9.36 7.79
C ARG A 256 -1.70 -8.58 6.75
N SER A 257 -0.38 -8.72 6.78
CA SER A 257 0.48 -8.26 5.71
C SER A 257 1.48 -9.34 5.28
N ASN A 258 1.66 -9.54 3.97
CA ASN A 258 2.56 -10.53 3.39
C ASN A 258 3.53 -9.84 2.43
N TRP A 259 4.82 -9.85 2.77
CA TRP A 259 5.87 -9.24 1.96
C TRP A 259 6.78 -10.32 1.39
N VAL A 260 6.84 -10.40 0.06
CA VAL A 260 7.58 -11.44 -0.67
C VAL A 260 8.55 -10.77 -1.63
N ASN A 261 9.83 -11.16 -1.57
CA ASN A 261 10.88 -10.61 -2.44
C ASN A 261 10.97 -9.08 -2.38
N VAL A 262 10.98 -8.53 -1.16
CA VAL A 262 11.10 -7.09 -0.94
C VAL A 262 12.53 -6.73 -0.58
N TYR A 263 13.11 -5.79 -1.32
CA TYR A 263 14.44 -5.25 -1.06
C TYR A 263 14.32 -3.77 -0.66
N GLN A 264 14.67 -3.45 0.58
CA GLN A 264 14.74 -2.10 1.10
C GLN A 264 16.19 -1.62 1.09
N LEU A 265 16.52 -0.66 0.23
CA LEU A 265 17.79 0.06 0.28
C LEU A 265 17.64 1.33 1.10
N ARG A 266 18.44 1.43 2.18
CA ARG A 266 18.37 2.52 3.17
C ARG A 266 16.95 2.62 3.77
N GLY A 267 16.41 3.83 3.87
CA GLY A 267 15.13 4.08 4.49
C GLY A 267 15.22 4.00 6.00
N GLN A 268 14.27 4.63 6.67
CA GLN A 268 14.25 4.62 8.13
C GLN A 268 13.72 3.29 8.66
N ARG A 269 12.65 2.75 8.04
CA ARG A 269 11.87 1.62 8.57
C ARG A 269 11.15 0.84 7.47
N GLY A 270 11.07 -0.48 7.55
CA GLY A 270 10.16 -1.27 6.72
C GLY A 270 8.72 -1.03 7.14
N TRP A 271 8.31 -1.64 8.25
CA TRP A 271 7.03 -1.42 8.90
C TRP A 271 7.16 -0.30 9.93
N ASN A 272 6.38 0.77 9.79
CA ASN A 272 6.37 1.87 10.75
C ASN A 272 4.96 2.25 11.13
N HIS A 273 4.64 2.12 12.41
CA HIS A 273 3.41 2.62 12.95
C HIS A 273 3.63 3.82 13.87
N ILE A 274 2.98 4.94 13.53
CA ILE A 274 3.22 6.26 14.14
C ILE A 274 1.95 6.87 14.76
N THR A 275 2.19 7.79 15.70
CA THR A 275 1.21 8.73 16.29
C THR A 275 0.25 8.15 17.34
N SER A 276 -0.23 6.90 17.19
CA SER A 276 -1.05 6.22 18.22
C SER A 276 -0.78 4.72 18.17
N ALA A 277 -1.59 3.90 18.88
CA ALA A 277 -1.67 2.44 18.74
C ALA A 277 -2.59 2.04 17.56
N MET A 278 -2.30 0.93 16.88
CA MET A 278 -3.15 0.35 15.84
C MET A 278 -4.35 -0.30 16.52
N THR A 279 -5.47 -0.34 15.80
CA THR A 279 -6.61 -1.10 16.27
C THR A 279 -6.38 -2.59 16.00
N GLY A 280 -6.45 -3.41 17.06
CA GLY A 280 -6.25 -4.86 16.97
C GLY A 280 -4.79 -5.30 16.92
N SER A 281 -4.56 -6.50 16.38
CA SER A 281 -3.24 -7.11 16.23
C SER A 281 -2.96 -7.45 14.77
N THR A 282 -1.72 -7.28 14.34
CA THR A 282 -1.31 -7.58 12.96
C THR A 282 -0.38 -8.78 12.90
N GLU A 283 -0.55 -9.63 11.88
CA GLU A 283 0.47 -10.58 11.43
C GLU A 283 1.21 -10.02 10.21
N LEU A 284 2.54 -9.91 10.31
CA LEU A 284 3.45 -9.52 9.23
C LEU A 284 4.30 -10.73 8.84
N ASN A 285 4.07 -11.24 7.64
CA ASN A 285 4.80 -12.35 7.06
C ASN A 285 5.86 -11.81 6.10
N LEU A 286 7.14 -12.10 6.37
CA LEU A 286 8.29 -11.67 5.57
C LEU A 286 8.94 -12.89 4.93
N VAL A 287 8.99 -12.91 3.60
CA VAL A 287 9.64 -13.96 2.81
C VAL A 287 10.61 -13.30 1.84
N ASN A 288 11.88 -13.69 1.90
CA ASN A 288 12.94 -13.11 1.06
C ASN A 288 13.05 -11.58 1.22
N TYR A 289 12.82 -11.06 2.44
CA TYR A 289 12.96 -9.64 2.73
C TYR A 289 14.43 -9.28 3.01
N THR A 290 14.96 -8.28 2.32
CA THR A 290 16.32 -7.76 2.55
C THR A 290 16.27 -6.30 2.96
N CYS A 291 16.85 -5.95 4.10
CA CYS A 291 17.17 -4.57 4.46
C CYS A 291 18.67 -4.34 4.19
N ASP A 292 18.99 -3.39 3.32
CA ASP A 292 20.35 -2.98 2.99
C ASP A 292 20.64 -1.64 3.68
N GLY A 293 21.39 -1.71 4.79
CA GLY A 293 21.75 -0.59 5.66
C GLY A 293 21.15 -0.66 7.07
N ASP A 294 21.12 0.50 7.73
CA ASP A 294 20.72 0.63 9.14
C ASP A 294 19.23 0.87 9.37
N GLY A 295 18.40 0.72 8.33
CA GLY A 295 16.96 0.83 8.47
C GLY A 295 16.39 -0.27 9.38
N ARG A 296 15.39 0.07 10.19
CA ARG A 296 14.64 -0.94 10.94
C ARG A 296 13.80 -1.76 9.96
N ILE A 297 13.58 -3.03 10.23
CA ILE A 297 12.60 -3.85 9.50
C ILE A 297 11.20 -3.55 10.01
N ALA A 298 11.04 -3.44 11.33
CA ALA A 298 9.75 -3.07 11.91
C ALA A 298 9.90 -2.24 13.19
N GLN A 299 9.01 -1.26 13.32
CA GLN A 299 8.77 -0.53 14.56
C GLN A 299 7.27 -0.43 14.84
N THR A 300 6.90 -0.69 16.09
CA THR A 300 5.56 -0.44 16.62
C THR A 300 5.57 0.72 17.60
N THR A 301 4.47 1.47 17.67
CA THR A 301 4.20 2.47 18.70
C THR A 301 2.92 2.08 19.44
N GLY A 302 3.03 1.44 20.60
CA GLY A 302 1.85 1.01 21.37
C GLY A 302 1.02 -0.13 20.74
N SER A 303 1.50 -0.74 19.65
CA SER A 303 0.77 -1.75 18.87
C SER A 303 1.26 -3.17 19.12
N THR A 304 0.42 -4.16 18.78
CA THR A 304 0.77 -5.59 18.83
C THR A 304 1.01 -6.13 17.42
N LEU A 305 2.24 -6.60 17.19
CA LEU A 305 2.68 -7.12 15.89
C LEU A 305 3.31 -8.51 16.05
N THR A 306 2.87 -9.47 15.26
CA THR A 306 3.53 -10.77 15.12
C THR A 306 4.26 -10.81 13.79
N ILE A 307 5.55 -11.13 13.81
CA ILE A 307 6.40 -11.19 12.61
C ILE A 307 6.87 -12.62 12.39
N ARG A 308 6.61 -13.15 11.19
CA ARG A 308 7.11 -14.45 10.74
C ARG A 308 8.12 -14.24 9.62
N MET A 309 9.34 -14.73 9.79
CA MET A 309 10.45 -14.48 8.88
C MET A 309 10.95 -15.75 8.21
N SER A 310 11.04 -15.73 6.89
CA SER A 310 11.66 -16.78 6.08
C SER A 310 12.68 -16.17 5.11
N ASN A 311 13.93 -16.63 5.15
CA ASN A 311 15.04 -16.13 4.33
C ASN A 311 15.17 -14.59 4.35
N CYS A 312 15.08 -14.00 5.55
CA CYS A 312 15.25 -12.55 5.73
C CYS A 312 16.71 -12.20 6.01
N ARG A 313 17.18 -11.05 5.53
CA ARG A 313 18.57 -10.61 5.70
C ARG A 313 18.63 -9.13 6.04
N ARG A 314 19.62 -8.75 6.83
CA ARG A 314 20.05 -7.37 6.96
C ARG A 314 21.53 -7.29 6.59
N ILE A 315 21.80 -6.66 5.47
CA ILE A 315 23.13 -6.54 4.87
C ILE A 315 23.61 -5.10 4.98
N ASN A 316 24.92 -4.89 4.91
CA ASN A 316 25.54 -3.57 5.07
C ASN A 316 25.09 -2.84 6.37
N ASP A 317 24.74 -3.61 7.39
CA ASP A 317 24.36 -3.17 8.73
C ASP A 317 25.61 -2.71 9.49
N SER A 318 25.54 -1.57 10.17
CA SER A 318 26.59 -1.11 11.08
C SER A 318 26.30 -1.46 12.55
N GLY A 319 25.09 -1.96 12.83
CA GLY A 319 24.60 -2.19 14.19
C GLY A 319 24.09 -0.92 14.89
N ALA A 320 24.06 0.22 14.20
CA ALA A 320 23.63 1.51 14.78
C ALA A 320 22.14 1.53 15.16
N GLN A 321 21.33 0.66 14.56
CA GLN A 321 19.91 0.48 14.84
C GLN A 321 19.58 -1.00 14.97
N THR A 322 18.52 -1.32 15.71
CA THR A 322 17.98 -2.69 15.81
C THR A 322 16.97 -2.94 14.69
N ALA A 323 16.92 -4.15 14.14
CA ALA A 323 15.98 -4.51 13.08
C ALA A 323 14.51 -4.43 13.53
N PHE A 324 14.23 -4.81 14.79
CA PHE A 324 12.91 -4.79 15.40
C PHE A 324 12.94 -3.86 16.61
N PHE A 325 11.96 -2.97 16.68
CA PHE A 325 11.89 -1.98 17.76
C PHE A 325 10.47 -1.82 18.30
N ALA A 326 10.26 -2.14 19.58
CA ALA A 326 8.98 -1.93 20.25
C ALA A 326 9.00 -0.64 21.07
N SER A 327 8.30 0.40 20.59
CA SER A 327 8.13 1.67 21.31
C SER A 327 6.79 1.68 22.06
N GLY A 328 6.74 0.96 23.18
CA GLY A 328 5.48 0.49 23.75
C GLY A 328 4.84 -0.62 22.90
N GLY A 329 3.79 -1.25 23.43
CA GLY A 329 3.14 -2.38 22.76
C GLY A 329 4.02 -3.64 22.77
N SER A 330 3.81 -4.54 21.80
CA SER A 330 4.56 -5.80 21.73
C SER A 330 4.88 -6.27 20.31
N ILE A 331 6.05 -6.89 20.17
CA ILE A 331 6.47 -7.61 18.95
C ILE A 331 6.74 -9.07 19.31
N THR A 332 6.08 -9.99 18.60
CA THR A 332 6.35 -11.43 18.69
C THR A 332 7.08 -11.88 17.43
N LEU A 333 8.29 -12.43 17.58
CA LEU A 333 9.14 -12.83 16.47
C LEU A 333 9.16 -14.36 16.29
N SER A 334 9.27 -14.81 15.05
CA SER A 334 9.53 -16.21 14.70
C SER A 334 10.30 -16.31 13.39
N GLY A 335 11.15 -17.35 13.26
CA GLY A 335 11.87 -17.66 12.02
C GLY A 335 13.35 -17.33 12.06
N SER A 336 13.86 -16.70 11.00
CA SER A 336 15.30 -16.42 10.85
C SER A 336 15.59 -15.09 10.18
N ILE A 337 16.65 -14.43 10.63
CA ILE A 337 17.23 -13.25 10.01
C ILE A 337 18.76 -13.35 10.02
N GLU A 338 19.38 -13.14 8.87
CA GLU A 338 20.83 -13.09 8.75
C GLU A 338 21.34 -11.67 9.07
N THR A 339 22.10 -11.52 10.15
CA THR A 339 22.87 -10.31 10.52
C THR A 339 23.93 -10.67 11.57
N GLY A 340 24.95 -9.83 11.73
CA GLY A 340 25.96 -9.94 12.78
C GLY A 340 25.65 -9.14 14.06
N TYR A 341 24.56 -8.37 14.08
CA TYR A 341 24.26 -7.41 15.14
C TYR A 341 22.99 -7.75 15.91
N ASN A 342 22.82 -7.09 17.06
CA ASN A 342 21.61 -7.21 17.86
C ASN A 342 20.38 -6.73 17.08
N THR A 343 19.41 -7.62 16.90
CA THR A 343 18.20 -7.34 16.12
C THR A 343 17.08 -6.68 16.90
N ILE A 344 17.11 -6.66 18.23
CA ILE A 344 15.96 -6.23 19.05
C ILE A 344 16.28 -5.02 19.91
N GLY A 345 15.32 -4.11 20.03
CA GLY A 345 15.37 -2.99 20.96
C GLY A 345 13.98 -2.60 21.42
N SER A 346 13.88 -1.99 22.59
CA SER A 346 12.61 -1.49 23.09
C SER A 346 12.79 -0.26 23.96
N ASN A 347 11.70 0.50 24.10
CA ASN A 347 11.57 1.57 25.09
C ASN A 347 10.09 1.71 25.49
N SER A 348 9.79 2.62 26.44
CA SER A 348 8.42 3.00 26.79
C SER A 348 7.50 1.80 27.14
N GLY A 349 8.05 0.80 27.84
CA GLY A 349 7.32 -0.43 28.20
C GLY A 349 7.09 -1.41 27.03
N GLY A 350 7.78 -1.22 25.90
CA GLY A 350 7.72 -2.12 24.76
C GLY A 350 8.31 -3.49 25.06
N VAL A 351 7.64 -4.53 24.60
CA VAL A 351 8.01 -5.92 24.84
C VAL A 351 8.36 -6.61 23.52
N ILE A 352 9.50 -7.30 23.47
CA ILE A 352 9.83 -8.20 22.37
C ILE A 352 9.99 -9.60 22.93
N LYS A 353 9.34 -10.56 22.27
CA LYS A 353 9.43 -11.98 22.60
C LYS A 353 9.52 -12.82 21.33
N THR A 354 9.90 -14.08 21.49
CA THR A 354 9.85 -15.07 20.41
C THR A 354 8.83 -16.15 20.71
N THR A 355 8.32 -16.81 19.67
CA THR A 355 7.51 -18.03 19.84
C THR A 355 8.35 -19.20 20.38
N PRO A 356 7.74 -20.26 20.92
CA PRO A 356 8.44 -21.53 21.11
C PRO A 356 8.99 -22.07 19.79
N GLY A 357 10.19 -22.67 19.83
CA GLY A 357 10.85 -23.25 18.67
C GLY A 357 12.30 -22.80 18.47
N VAL A 358 12.89 -23.25 17.36
CA VAL A 358 14.26 -22.90 16.96
C VAL A 358 14.26 -21.71 16.02
N HIS A 359 14.84 -20.61 16.47
CA HIS A 359 14.97 -19.39 15.67
C HIS A 359 16.43 -19.02 15.44
N ASN A 360 16.74 -18.58 14.23
CA ASN A 360 18.05 -18.02 13.90
C ASN A 360 17.94 -16.49 13.92
N ILE A 361 17.69 -15.95 15.11
CA ILE A 361 17.55 -14.51 15.37
C ILE A 361 18.71 -14.10 16.28
N PRO A 362 19.69 -13.33 15.77
CA PRO A 362 20.78 -12.78 16.58
C PRO A 362 20.26 -11.64 17.47
N CYS A 363 20.37 -11.78 18.79
CA CYS A 363 19.92 -10.74 19.72
C CYS A 363 20.65 -10.80 21.07
N ASN A 364 20.54 -9.72 21.84
CA ASN A 364 20.92 -9.69 23.25
C ASN A 364 19.74 -10.21 24.09
N VAL A 365 19.90 -11.37 24.73
CA VAL A 365 18.77 -12.03 25.42
C VAL A 365 18.36 -11.37 26.73
N ASP A 366 19.18 -10.46 27.26
CA ASP A 366 18.81 -9.56 28.36
C ASP A 366 17.76 -8.51 27.96
N LEU A 367 17.52 -8.31 26.66
CA LEU A 367 16.48 -7.44 26.12
C LEU A 367 15.24 -8.21 25.62
N LEU A 368 15.25 -9.55 25.71
CA LEU A 368 14.21 -10.42 25.16
C LEU A 368 13.38 -11.02 26.31
N THR A 369 12.06 -10.83 26.28
CA THR A 369 11.17 -11.46 27.24
C THR A 369 11.17 -12.97 27.06
N SER A 370 11.47 -13.68 28.15
CA SER A 370 11.61 -15.13 28.15
C SER A 370 10.26 -15.84 27.93
N VAL A 371 10.23 -16.80 27.01
CA VAL A 371 9.08 -17.67 26.73
C VAL A 371 9.60 -19.11 26.69
N ASP A 372 9.06 -19.99 27.53
CA ASP A 372 9.51 -21.38 27.61
C ASP A 372 9.47 -22.08 26.24
N GLY A 373 10.55 -22.79 25.93
CA GLY A 373 10.71 -23.47 24.64
C GLY A 373 11.18 -22.58 23.49
N ALA A 374 11.38 -21.28 23.69
CA ALA A 374 11.95 -20.40 22.67
C ALA A 374 13.48 -20.48 22.62
N SER A 375 14.07 -20.40 21.43
CA SER A 375 15.53 -20.32 21.27
C SER A 375 15.97 -19.33 20.21
N VAL A 376 17.13 -18.70 20.46
CA VAL A 376 17.72 -17.60 19.66
C VAL A 376 19.25 -17.71 19.69
N HIS A 377 19.94 -16.82 18.96
CA HIS A 377 21.40 -16.69 19.03
C HIS A 377 21.78 -15.48 19.89
N ASN A 378 22.24 -15.73 21.13
CA ASN A 378 22.67 -14.67 22.04
C ASN A 378 23.99 -14.05 21.56
N LEU A 379 24.01 -12.72 21.44
CA LEU A 379 25.23 -11.96 21.12
C LEU A 379 25.92 -11.38 22.36
N ASN A 380 25.24 -11.33 23.50
CA ASN A 380 25.80 -10.75 24.72
C ASN A 380 26.72 -11.75 25.44
N ALA A 381 28.02 -11.70 25.13
CA ALA A 381 29.04 -12.55 25.71
C ALA A 381 29.32 -12.30 27.21
N THR A 382 28.84 -11.18 27.75
CA THR A 382 29.07 -10.81 29.17
C THR A 382 28.10 -11.47 30.14
N LEU A 383 26.99 -12.01 29.63
CA LEU A 383 26.03 -12.76 30.45
C LEU A 383 26.62 -14.09 30.91
N SER A 384 26.13 -14.61 32.03
CA SER A 384 26.59 -15.89 32.61
C SER A 384 26.37 -17.10 31.69
N CYS A 385 25.43 -17.03 30.73
CA CYS A 385 25.26 -18.05 29.70
C CYS A 385 26.21 -17.92 28.49
N GLY A 386 26.97 -16.82 28.40
CA GLY A 386 27.85 -16.51 27.27
C GLY A 386 27.11 -16.27 25.94
N ALA A 387 27.87 -16.02 24.87
CA ALA A 387 27.33 -15.90 23.52
C ALA A 387 27.06 -17.27 22.87
N GLY A 388 26.23 -17.28 21.82
CA GLY A 388 25.86 -18.48 21.05
C GLY A 388 24.40 -18.86 21.17
N ARG A 389 24.04 -20.06 20.69
CA ARG A 389 22.64 -20.51 20.71
C ARG A 389 22.17 -20.79 22.15
N VAL A 390 21.03 -20.23 22.50
CA VAL A 390 20.40 -20.39 23.82
C VAL A 390 18.93 -20.80 23.68
N LEU A 391 18.41 -21.55 24.65
CA LEU A 391 17.02 -21.99 24.77
C LEU A 391 16.47 -21.60 26.14
N VAL A 392 15.21 -21.18 26.19
CA VAL A 392 14.50 -20.94 27.46
C VAL A 392 13.95 -22.25 28.02
N GLN A 393 14.33 -22.55 29.26
CA GLN A 393 13.73 -23.62 30.06
C GLN A 393 13.37 -23.06 31.45
N THR A 394 12.10 -23.14 31.83
CA THR A 394 11.60 -22.64 33.12
C THR A 394 12.01 -21.18 33.37
N LYS A 395 11.84 -20.32 32.35
CA LYS A 395 12.26 -18.90 32.33
C LYS A 395 13.76 -18.62 32.47
N VAL A 396 14.61 -19.63 32.27
CA VAL A 396 16.07 -19.50 32.30
C VAL A 396 16.63 -19.72 30.89
N TRP A 397 17.47 -18.81 30.42
CA TRP A 397 18.22 -18.97 29.18
C TRP A 397 19.39 -19.93 29.41
N LYS A 398 19.44 -21.02 28.66
CA LYS A 398 20.48 -22.04 28.72
C LYS A 398 21.26 -22.10 27.42
N ASN A 399 22.58 -21.97 27.50
CA ASN A 399 23.47 -22.18 26.36
C ASN A 399 23.45 -23.64 25.91
N LEU A 400 23.21 -23.88 24.62
CA LEU A 400 23.06 -25.22 24.08
C LEU A 400 24.38 -26.00 24.01
N PHE A 401 25.52 -25.31 23.99
CA PHE A 401 26.84 -25.94 23.94
C PHE A 401 27.44 -26.11 25.33
N SER A 402 27.52 -25.05 26.12
CA SER A 402 28.18 -25.08 27.44
C SER A 402 27.26 -25.51 28.59
N GLY A 403 25.94 -25.46 28.40
CA GLY A 403 24.96 -25.67 29.46
C GLY A 403 24.85 -24.52 30.47
N ALA A 404 25.66 -23.46 30.32
CA ALA A 404 25.66 -22.30 31.20
C ALA A 404 24.33 -21.54 31.13
N THR A 405 23.91 -20.94 32.24
CA THR A 405 22.57 -20.38 32.41
C THR A 405 22.59 -18.89 32.71
N TYR A 406 21.52 -18.21 32.33
CA TYR A 406 21.23 -16.81 32.65
C TYR A 406 19.74 -16.66 32.96
N THR A 407 19.41 -16.10 34.11
CA THR A 407 18.02 -15.81 34.50
C THR A 407 17.70 -14.40 34.06
N SER A 408 16.75 -14.26 33.14
CA SER A 408 16.25 -12.95 32.68
C SER A 408 15.50 -12.24 33.82
N THR A 409 15.66 -10.92 33.93
CA THR A 409 14.83 -10.06 34.78
C THR A 409 13.53 -9.63 34.11
N ILE A 410 13.33 -10.00 32.83
CA ILE A 410 12.21 -9.62 31.95
C ILE A 410 11.45 -10.87 31.49
#